data_AF-A0A554VRU8-F1
#
_entry.id   AF-A0A554VRU8-F1
#
_cell.length_a   1.000
_cell.length_b   1.000
_cell.length_c   1.000
_cell.angle_alpha   90.00
_cell.angle_beta   90.00
_cell.angle_gamma   90.00
#
_symmetry.space_group_name_H-M   'P 1'
#
loop_
_entity.id
_entity.type
_entity.pdbx_description
1 polymer ?
#
loop_
_entity_poly.entity_id
_entity_poly.type
_entity_poly.pdbx_seq_one_letter_code
_entity_poly.pdbx_strand_id
1 'polypeptide(L)' 'MKRTSQGWHIKAQEETTTIIIYDPDGWDRTNFDYSFFEEYITAKEFEKRMINSTIMFGKHERTRD' A
#
# COMPACT_ATOMS: atom_id res chain seq x y z
N MET A 1 -10.44 -1.13 12.49
CA MET A 1 -9.14 -0.49 12.81
C MET A 1 -8.74 0.42 11.65
N LYS A 2 -8.23 1.62 11.92
CA LYS A 2 -7.70 2.52 10.90
C LYS A 2 -6.17 2.65 11.04
N ARG A 3 -5.48 2.86 9.92
CA ARG A 3 -4.04 3.16 9.81
C ARG A 3 -3.82 4.06 8.58
N THR A 4 -2.66 4.67 8.49
CA THR A 4 -2.23 5.39 7.28
C THR A 4 -2.01 4.40 6.13
N SER A 5 -2.00 4.88 4.89
CA SER A 5 -1.74 4.01 3.73
C SER A 5 -0.34 3.39 3.82
N GLN A 6 0.65 4.17 4.27
CA GLN A 6 1.99 3.66 4.58
C GLN A 6 1.94 2.53 5.63
N GLY A 7 1.17 2.69 6.70
CA GLY A 7 1.03 1.67 7.73
C GLY A 7 0.42 0.37 7.22
N TRP A 8 -0.53 0.45 6.28
CA TRP A 8 -1.06 -0.74 5.62
C TRP A 8 -0.09 -1.35 4.61
N HIS A 9 0.67 -0.52 3.89
CA HIS A 9 1.66 -0.95 2.93
C HIS A 9 2.82 -1.73 3.58
N ILE A 10 3.38 -1.22 4.69
CA ILE A 10 4.41 -1.92 5.49
C ILE A 10 3.88 -3.28 5.95
N LYS A 11 2.67 -3.30 6.54
CA LYS A 11 2.05 -4.55 7.00
C LYS A 11 1.89 -5.56 5.85
N ALA A 12 1.47 -5.11 4.68
CA ALA A 12 1.28 -5.99 3.52
C ALA A 12 2.62 -6.56 3.00
N GLN A 13 3.70 -5.77 3.08
CA GLN A 13 5.06 -6.22 2.73
C GLN A 13 5.60 -7.28 3.70
N GLU A 14 5.32 -7.14 5.00
CA GLU A 14 5.73 -8.12 6.03
C GLU A 14 5.04 -9.48 5.88
N GLU A 15 3.76 -9.50 5.47
CA GLU A 15 2.95 -10.71 5.52
C GLU A 15 3.17 -11.66 4.32
N THR A 16 3.52 -11.15 3.13
CA THR A 16 3.50 -12.02 1.93
C THR A 16 4.51 -11.68 0.84
N THR A 17 4.54 -10.42 0.39
CA THR A 17 4.97 -10.09 -0.98
C THR A 17 5.52 -8.68 -1.00
N THR A 18 6.61 -8.45 -1.73
CA THR A 18 7.08 -7.09 -2.02
C THR A 18 6.04 -6.40 -2.87
N ILE A 19 5.49 -5.29 -2.41
CA ILE A 19 4.52 -4.48 -3.14
C ILE A 19 5.19 -3.15 -3.52
N ILE A 20 5.29 -2.89 -4.82
CA ILE A 20 5.74 -1.61 -5.36
C ILE A 20 4.54 -0.90 -5.99
N ILE A 21 4.31 0.35 -5.60
CA ILE A 21 3.29 1.22 -6.19
C ILE A 21 4.02 2.09 -7.23
N TYR A 22 3.70 1.93 -8.51
CA TYR A 22 4.28 2.71 -9.61
C TYR A 22 3.48 4.00 -9.83
N ASP A 23 2.17 3.85 -10.03
CA ASP A 23 1.26 4.98 -10.24
C ASP A 23 0.18 4.97 -9.15
N PRO A 24 0.19 5.92 -8.20
CA PRO A 24 -0.72 5.92 -7.05
C PRO A 24 -2.09 6.53 -7.38
N ASP A 25 -2.70 6.13 -8.48
CA ASP A 25 -3.96 6.72 -8.97
C ASP A 25 -5.16 6.49 -8.02
N GLY A 26 -5.06 5.54 -7.10
CA GLY A 26 -6.04 5.34 -6.03
C GLY A 26 -5.98 6.39 -4.92
N TRP A 27 -4.95 7.22 -4.88
CA TRP A 27 -4.78 8.31 -3.90
C TRP A 27 -5.02 9.67 -4.55
N ASP A 28 -5.35 10.68 -3.72
CA ASP A 28 -5.31 12.07 -4.18
C ASP A 28 -3.88 12.47 -4.59
N ARG A 29 -3.63 12.55 -5.90
CA ARG A 29 -2.32 12.92 -6.45
C ARG A 29 -1.99 14.41 -6.29
N THR A 30 -2.99 15.26 -6.01
CA THR A 30 -2.77 16.70 -5.76
C THR A 30 -2.32 16.96 -4.33
N ASN A 31 -2.59 16.02 -3.42
CA ASN A 31 -2.17 16.06 -2.01
C ASN A 31 -1.73 14.65 -1.54
N PHE A 32 -0.78 14.08 -2.29
CA PHE A 32 -0.37 12.70 -2.10
C PHE A 32 0.20 12.44 -0.69
N ASP A 33 1.00 13.37 -0.18
CA ASP A 33 1.65 13.20 1.13
C ASP A 33 0.63 13.00 2.25
N TYR A 34 -0.39 13.86 2.29
CA TYR A 34 -1.47 13.71 3.25
C TYR A 34 -2.24 12.40 3.02
N SER A 35 -2.68 12.16 1.79
CA SER A 35 -3.50 11.01 1.38
C SER A 35 -2.81 9.66 1.68
N PHE A 36 -1.48 9.61 1.60
CA PHE A 36 -0.71 8.39 1.82
C PHE A 36 -0.18 8.25 3.25
N PHE A 37 0.40 9.32 3.82
CA PHE A 37 1.14 9.27 5.09
C PHE A 37 0.33 9.72 6.31
N GLU A 38 -0.72 10.53 6.15
CA GLU A 38 -1.43 11.15 7.26
C GLU A 38 -2.89 10.70 7.39
N GLU A 39 -3.55 10.40 6.26
CA GLU A 39 -4.96 10.01 6.24
C GLU A 39 -5.17 8.62 6.84
N TYR A 40 -6.01 8.54 7.89
CA TYR A 40 -6.38 7.28 8.53
C TYR A 40 -7.52 6.58 7.79
N ILE A 41 -7.17 5.48 7.12
CA ILE A 41 -8.08 4.64 6.34
C ILE A 41 -8.18 3.22 6.89
N THR A 42 -9.28 2.54 6.58
CA THR A 42 -9.49 1.12 6.85
C THR A 42 -8.72 0.25 5.86
N ALA A 43 -8.52 -1.03 6.20
CA ALA A 43 -7.89 -1.99 5.28
C ALA A 43 -8.62 -2.09 3.94
N LYS A 44 -9.96 -2.08 3.95
CA LYS A 44 -10.80 -2.12 2.74
C LYS A 44 -10.61 -0.90 1.85
N GLU A 45 -10.44 0.28 2.45
CA GLU A 45 -10.14 1.50 1.70
C GLU A 45 -8.74 1.42 1.09
N PHE A 46 -7.74 0.95 1.83
CA PHE A 46 -6.40 0.74 1.30
C PHE A 46 -6.38 -0.24 0.12
N GLU A 47 -7.04 -1.40 0.23
CA GLU A 47 -7.19 -2.36 -0.86
C GLU A 47 -7.85 -1.73 -2.10
N LYS A 48 -8.89 -0.92 -1.90
CA LYS A 48 -9.54 -0.19 -3.00
C LYS A 48 -8.57 0.78 -3.69
N ARG A 49 -7.75 1.51 -2.92
CA ARG A 49 -6.74 2.43 -3.49
C ARG A 49 -5.66 1.68 -4.25
N MET A 50 -5.22 0.55 -3.72
CA MET A 50 -4.29 -0.36 -4.39
C MET A 50 -4.84 -0.88 -5.72
N ILE A 51 -6.10 -1.32 -5.75
CA ILE A 51 -6.79 -1.80 -6.98
C ILE A 51 -6.89 -0.70 -8.04
N ASN A 52 -7.05 0.55 -7.61
CA ASN A 52 -7.14 1.71 -8.49
C ASN A 52 -5.77 2.28 -8.89
N SER A 53 -4.67 1.59 -8.57
CA SER A 53 -3.30 2.05 -8.80
C SER A 53 -2.52 1.05 -9.68
N THR A 54 -1.45 1.50 -10.34
CA THR A 54 -0.50 0.59 -10.99
C THR A 54 0.44 0.04 -9.93
N ILE A 55 0.33 -1.26 -9.66
CA ILE A 55 1.10 -1.95 -8.62
C ILE A 55 1.79 -3.19 -9.18
N MET A 56 2.96 -3.51 -8.63
CA MET A 56 3.70 -4.74 -8.93
C MET A 56 3.89 -5.56 -7.66
N PHE A 57 3.60 -6.85 -7.80
CA PHE A 57 3.81 -7.86 -6.77
C PHE A 57 5.12 -8.61 -7.09
N GLY A 58 6.10 -8.50 -6.20
CA GLY A 58 7.34 -9.27 -6.22
C GLY A 58 7.29 -10.40 -5.19
N LYS A 59 7.63 -11.63 -5.60
CA LYS A 59 7.71 -12.74 -4.64
C LYS A 59 8.80 -12.44 -3.60
N HIS A 60 8.46 -12.52 -2.33
CA HIS A 60 9.48 -12.62 -1.30
C HIS A 60 10.07 -14.02 -1.37
N GLU A 61 11.26 -14.17 -1.95
CA GLU A 61 12.04 -15.38 -1.75
C GLU A 61 12.41 -15.43 -0.27
N ARG A 62 11.69 -16.25 0.51
CA ARG A 62 12.23 -16.69 1.80
C ARG A 62 13.49 -17.48 1.47
N THR A 63 14.66 -16.88 1.67
CA THR A 63 15.90 -17.65 1.74
C THR A 63 15.67 -18.74 2.78
N ARG A 64 15.70 -19.99 2.33
CA ARG A 64 15.74 -21.13 3.24
C ARG A 64 17.15 -21.11 3.82
N ASP A 65 17.25 -20.71 5.09
CA ASP A 65 18.41 -21.01 5.92
C ASP A 65 18.56 -22.54 6.10
#